data_AF-A0A1G1H4Z7-F1
#
_entry.id   AF-A0A1G1H4Z7-F1
#
_cell.length_a   1.000
_cell.length_b   1.000
_cell.length_c   1.000
_cell.angle_alpha   90.00
_cell.angle_beta   90.00
_cell.angle_gamma   90.00
#
_symmetry.space_group_name_H-M   'P 1'
#
loop_
_entity.id
_entity.type
_entity.pdbx_description
1 polymer ?
#
loop_
_entity_poly.entity_id
_entity_poly.type
_entity_poly.pdbx_seq_one_letter_code
_entity_poly.pdbx_strand_id
1 'polypeptide(L)'
;MKNKETALCFPCSFPLKVMGLNSEAFTTAVHAILRNHLVESGISCTRRLSSGDKYLSLTVTFLAESKDQVDAIYRELNSHEQVLMTL
;
A
#
# COMPACT_ATOMS: atom_id res chain seq x y z
N MET A 1 -12.83 -29.43 -9.98
CA MET A 1 -11.50 -29.00 -10.46
C MET A 1 -11.36 -27.50 -10.18
N LYS A 2 -10.67 -27.12 -9.10
CA LYS A 2 -10.48 -25.70 -8.72
C LYS A 2 -9.18 -25.19 -9.36
N ASN A 3 -9.17 -24.99 -10.67
CA ASN A 3 -8.08 -24.28 -11.34
C ASN A 3 -8.32 -22.78 -11.24
N LYS A 4 -7.83 -22.18 -10.14
CA LYS A 4 -7.51 -20.75 -10.06
C LYS A 4 -6.08 -20.60 -9.55
N GLU A 5 -5.16 -21.31 -10.19
CA GLU A 5 -3.74 -21.01 -10.09
C GLU A 5 -3.43 -19.96 -11.16
N THR A 6 -3.91 -18.73 -10.95
CA THR A 6 -3.11 -17.60 -11.43
C THR A 6 -1.85 -17.64 -10.59
N ALA A 7 -0.83 -18.33 -11.11
CA ALA A 7 0.53 -18.19 -10.63
C ALA A 7 0.86 -16.70 -10.78
N LEU A 8 0.68 -15.94 -9.70
CA LEU A 8 1.25 -14.61 -9.60
C LEU A 8 2.76 -14.84 -9.73
N CYS A 9 3.32 -14.50 -10.90
CA CYS A 9 4.75 -14.54 -11.10
C CYS A 9 5.33 -13.38 -10.33
N PHE A 10 5.92 -13.70 -9.18
CA PHE A 10 6.75 -12.76 -8.44
C PHE A 10 8.19 -12.86 -8.94
N PRO A 11 8.95 -11.75 -8.99
CA PRO A 11 8.55 -10.41 -8.56
C PRO A 11 7.64 -9.70 -9.57
N CYS A 12 6.63 -8.95 -9.08
CA CYS A 12 5.71 -8.17 -9.93
C CYS A 12 5.46 -6.78 -9.35
N SER A 13 5.32 -5.77 -10.21
CA SER A 13 4.93 -4.43 -9.77
C SER A 13 3.48 -4.39 -9.34
N PHE A 14 3.25 -4.16 -8.06
CA PHE A 14 1.93 -4.12 -7.45
C PHE A 14 1.56 -2.67 -7.07
N PRO A 15 0.52 -2.09 -7.69
CA PRO A 15 -0.02 -0.81 -7.28
C PRO A 15 -0.98 -1.00 -6.10
N LEU A 16 -0.67 -0.39 -4.97
CA LEU A 16 -1.47 -0.39 -3.75
C LEU A 16 -1.93 1.03 -3.46
N LYS A 17 -3.24 1.24 -3.35
CA LYS A 17 -3.78 2.57 -3.08
C LYS A 17 -4.32 2.62 -1.65
N VAL A 18 -3.76 3.51 -0.83
CA VAL A 18 -4.19 3.78 0.54
C VAL A 18 -4.92 5.12 0.57
N MET A 19 -6.10 5.16 1.16
CA MET A 19 -6.81 6.39 1.48
C MET A 19 -6.89 6.57 2.98
N GLY A 20 -6.63 7.79 3.43
CA GLY A 20 -6.69 8.17 4.84
C GLY A 20 -7.06 9.64 5.00
N LEU A 21 -7.07 10.10 6.25
CA LEU A 21 -7.21 11.52 6.54
C LEU A 21 -5.98 12.28 6.04
N ASN A 22 -6.19 13.51 5.57
CA ASN A 22 -5.08 14.38 5.17
C ASN A 22 -4.35 14.91 6.42
N SER A 23 -3.43 14.10 6.95
CA SER A 23 -2.63 14.39 8.13
C SER A 23 -1.21 13.89 7.93
N GLU A 24 -0.24 14.60 8.50
CA GLU A 24 1.16 14.15 8.53
C GLU A 24 1.30 12.78 9.21
N ALA A 25 0.44 12.48 10.19
CA ALA A 25 0.41 11.19 10.86
C ALA A 25 0.12 10.05 9.89
N PHE A 26 -0.83 10.26 8.96
CA PHE A 26 -1.18 9.26 7.94
C PHE A 26 -0.02 9.02 6.98
N THR A 27 0.59 10.08 6.42
CA THR A 27 1.72 9.92 5.49
C THR A 27 2.93 9.27 6.18
N THR A 28 3.21 9.66 7.42
CA THR A 28 4.33 9.12 8.21
C THR A 28 4.11 7.64 8.52
N ALA A 29 2.91 7.27 8.95
CA ALA A 29 2.53 5.89 9.22
C ALA A 29 2.68 5.01 7.98
N VAL A 30 2.10 5.42 6.84
CA VAL A 30 2.19 4.64 5.60
C VAL A 30 3.64 4.50 5.15
N HIS A 31 4.44 5.57 5.19
CA HIS A 31 5.86 5.47 4.84
C HIS A 31 6.64 4.54 5.78
N ALA A 32 6.37 4.57 7.09
CA ALA A 32 7.03 3.70 8.06
C ALA A 32 6.72 2.22 7.80
N ILE A 33 5.44 1.90 7.56
CA ILE A 33 4.97 0.55 7.21
C ILE A 33 5.68 0.07 5.92
N LEU A 34 5.61 0.88 4.85
CA LEU A 34 6.23 0.52 3.58
C LEU A 34 7.73 0.30 3.72
N ARG A 35 8.44 1.14 4.47
CA ARG A 35 9.88 1.01 4.69
C ARG A 35 10.25 -0.23 5.51
N ASN A 36 9.35 -0.69 6.37
CA ASN A 36 9.55 -1.91 7.16
C ASN A 36 9.39 -3.18 6.30
N HIS A 37 8.51 -3.15 5.30
CA HIS A 37 8.18 -4.31 4.46
C HIS A 37 8.89 -4.33 3.09
N LEU A 38 9.31 -3.17 2.60
CA LEU A 38 9.85 -2.97 1.26
C LEU A 38 11.20 -2.26 1.30
N VAL A 39 12.12 -2.69 0.44
CA VAL A 39 13.39 -2.00 0.22
C VAL A 39 13.13 -0.74 -0.61
N GLU A 40 13.68 0.42 -0.21
CA GLU A 40 13.44 1.72 -0.88
C GLU A 40 13.74 1.70 -2.40
N SER A 41 14.59 0.77 -2.86
CA SER A 41 14.94 0.58 -4.27
C SER A 41 13.76 0.04 -5.10
N GLY A 42 12.95 0.96 -5.64
CA GLY A 42 11.89 0.64 -6.61
C GLY A 42 10.46 0.95 -6.16
N ILE A 43 10.29 1.64 -5.03
CA ILE A 43 8.98 2.08 -4.55
C ILE A 43 8.66 3.44 -5.17
N SER A 44 7.48 3.58 -5.77
CA SER A 44 6.95 4.84 -6.29
C SER A 44 5.70 5.23 -5.55
N CYS A 45 5.72 6.36 -4.85
CA CYS A 45 4.59 6.86 -4.07
C CYS A 45 4.06 8.16 -4.70
N THR A 46 2.79 8.16 -5.08
CA THR A 46 2.08 9.35 -5.55
C THR A 46 1.04 9.77 -4.52
N ARG A 47 1.04 11.06 -4.16
CA ARG A 47 0.06 11.66 -3.25
C ARG A 47 -0.96 12.46 -4.06
N ARG A 48 -2.23 12.27 -3.73
CA ARG A 48 -3.35 13.03 -4.33
C ARG A 48 -4.31 13.45 -3.24
N LEU A 49 -4.49 14.75 -3.09
CA LEU A 49 -5.50 15.32 -2.21
C LEU A 49 -6.90 15.10 -2.82
N SER A 50 -7.86 14.86 -1.94
CA SER A 50 -9.27 14.85 -2.32
C SER A 50 -9.76 16.28 -2.58
N SER A 51 -10.84 16.43 -3.34
CA SER A 51 -11.38 17.74 -3.77
C SER A 51 -11.82 18.67 -2.64
N GLY A 52 -11.88 18.19 -1.39
CA GLY A 52 -12.17 19.01 -0.21
C GLY A 52 -11.08 18.97 0.86
N ASP A 53 -9.86 18.57 0.50
CA ASP A 53 -8.65 18.53 1.35
C ASP A 53 -8.76 17.69 2.64
N LYS A 54 -9.90 17.04 2.88
CA LYS A 54 -10.18 16.21 4.05
C LYS A 54 -9.47 14.86 4.01
N TYR A 55 -9.30 14.30 2.81
CA TYR A 55 -8.74 12.97 2.61
C TYR A 55 -7.53 13.02 1.67
N LEU A 56 -6.55 12.18 1.96
CA LEU A 56 -5.37 12.00 1.14
C LEU A 56 -5.39 10.57 0.55
N SER A 57 -5.17 10.48 -0.75
CA SER A 57 -4.93 9.22 -1.45
C SER A 57 -3.44 9.06 -1.71
N LEU A 58 -2.85 7.98 -1.23
CA LEU A 58 -1.50 7.53 -1.49
C LEU A 58 -1.56 6.34 -2.44
N THR A 59 -1.02 6.46 -3.64
CA THR A 59 -0.82 5.34 -4.55
C THR A 59 0.63 4.92 -4.48
N VAL A 60 0.88 3.71 -4.01
CA VAL A 60 2.20 3.14 -3.78
C VAL A 60 2.38 1.98 -4.75
N THR A 61 3.30 2.12 -5.69
CA THR A 61 3.68 1.04 -6.59
C THR A 61 5.00 0.47 -6.11
N PHE A 62 5.04 -0.82 -5.81
CA PHE A 62 6.23 -1.51 -5.34
C PHE A 62 6.40 -2.86 -6.02
N LEU A 63 7.61 -3.41 -5.96
CA LEU A 63 7.89 -4.75 -6.45
C LEU A 63 7.49 -5.76 -5.38
N ALA A 64 6.35 -6.42 -5.54
CA ALA A 64 5.95 -7.52 -4.69
C ALA A 64 6.82 -8.74 -5.01
N GLU A 65 7.54 -9.25 -4.02
CA GLU A 65 8.38 -10.46 -4.15
C GLU A 65 7.60 -11.73 -3.81
N SER A 66 6.51 -11.60 -3.06
CA SER A 66 5.64 -12.72 -2.67
C SER A 66 4.25 -12.25 -2.28
N LYS A 67 3.27 -13.16 -2.38
CA LYS A 67 1.90 -12.89 -1.93
C LYS A 67 1.84 -12.59 -0.43
N ASP A 68 2.64 -13.30 0.37
CA ASP A 68 2.70 -13.13 1.82
C ASP A 68 3.18 -11.72 2.22
N GLN A 69 4.20 -11.19 1.53
CA GLN A 69 4.68 -9.82 1.72
C GLN A 69 3.55 -8.80 1.46
N VAL A 70 2.80 -8.97 0.38
CA VAL A 70 1.67 -8.09 0.05
C VAL A 70 0.58 -8.18 1.12
N ASP A 71 0.22 -9.39 1.55
CA ASP A 71 -0.79 -9.61 2.59
C ASP A 71 -0.38 -9.00 3.94
N ALA A 72 0.89 -9.13 4.33
CA ALA A 72 1.46 -8.51 5.52
C ALA A 72 1.33 -6.98 5.48
N ILE A 73 1.66 -6.35 4.34
CA ILE A 73 1.50 -4.90 4.14
C ILE A 73 0.03 -4.51 4.26
N TYR A 74 -0.88 -5.22 3.58
CA TYR A 74 -2.32 -4.94 3.67
C TYR A 74 -2.84 -5.06 5.10
N ARG A 75 -2.42 -6.09 5.84
CA ARG A 75 -2.84 -6.32 7.23
C ARG A 75 -2.34 -5.21 8.15
N GLU A 76 -1.09 -4.79 8.00
CA GLU A 76 -0.51 -3.71 8.81
C GLU A 76 -1.18 -2.36 8.51
N LEU A 77 -1.41 -2.05 7.22
CA LEU A 77 -2.15 -0.86 6.80
C LEU A 77 -3.58 -0.87 7.35
N ASN A 78 -4.33 -1.96 7.19
CA ASN A 78 -5.72 -2.04 7.66
C ASN A 78 -5.83 -2.07 9.19
N SER A 79 -4.77 -2.47 9.90
CA SER A 79 -4.73 -2.42 11.37
C SER A 79 -4.41 -1.01 11.89
N HIS A 80 -3.95 -0.09 11.02
CA HIS A 80 -3.54 1.24 11.41
C HIS A 80 -4.72 2.22 11.40
N GLU A 81 -4.97 2.90 12.52
CA GLU A 81 -6.15 3.77 12.72
C GLU A 81 -6.26 4.95 11.72
N GLN A 82 -5.11 5.35 11.15
CA GLN A 82 -5.03 6.43 10.16
C GLN A 82 -5.46 6.01 8.74
N VAL A 83 -5.50 4.70 8.46
CA VAL A 83 -5.91 4.15 7.16
C VAL A 83 -7.41 3.94 7.18
N LEU A 84 -8.10 4.59 6.26
CA LEU A 84 -9.56 4.45 6.11
C LEU A 84 -9.91 3.33 5.14
N MET A 85 -9.12 3.19 4.07
CA MET A 85 -9.39 2.24 3.00
C MET A 85 -8.13 1.90 2.21
N THR A 86 -7.98 0.64 1.82
CA THR A 86 -6.96 0.18 0.87
C THR A 86 -7.63 -0.42 -0.37
N LEU A 87 -7.06 -0.18 -1.55
CA LEU A 87 -7.58 -0.57 -2.87
C LEU A 87 -6.47 -1.16 -3.75
#